data_AF-A0A6J8BU56-F1
#
_entry.id   AF-A0A6J8BU56-F1
#
_cell.length_a   1.000
_cell.length_b   1.000
_cell.length_c   1.000
_cell.angle_alpha   90.00
_cell.angle_beta   90.00
_cell.angle_gamma   90.00
#
_symmetry.space_group_name_H-M   'P 1'
#
loop_
_entity.id
_entity.type
_entity.pdbx_description
1 polymer ?
#
loop_
_entity_poly.entity_id
_entity_poly.type
_entity_poly.pdbx_seq_one_letter_code
_entity_poly.pdbx_strand_id
1 'polypeptide(L)'
;MDHKYNIGSVHPLAISVSANLKDIRKIPVRLKIATGNYILQAHKASFSKNHTSSTCKLCSKADETVEHFILLCEKLDEARIPIMSKILNNGSLILAKVTTSFPVDLLQLIINPFCYIDINVNRTAFEETSNILEPLCRQLLYNLHNKRYALLAYI
;
A
#
# COMPACT_ATOMS: atom_id res chain seq x y z
N MET A 1 -2.93 -19.26 -6.74
CA MET A 1 -3.65 -19.08 -8.04
C MET A 1 -2.91 -18.00 -8.80
N ASP A 2 -2.42 -18.31 -10.01
CA ASP A 2 -1.68 -17.36 -10.85
C ASP A 2 -2.63 -16.26 -11.36
N HIS A 3 -2.56 -15.08 -10.77
CA HIS A 3 -3.26 -13.91 -11.27
C HIS A 3 -2.52 -13.35 -12.50
N LYS A 4 -2.86 -13.85 -13.69
CA LYS A 4 -2.41 -13.27 -14.97
C LYS A 4 -2.95 -11.84 -15.10
N TYR A 5 -2.08 -10.86 -14.88
CA TYR A 5 -2.39 -9.45 -15.08
C TYR A 5 -2.42 -9.11 -16.58
N ASN A 6 -3.57 -8.65 -17.09
CA ASN A 6 -3.68 -8.17 -18.46
C ASN A 6 -3.28 -6.69 -18.53
N ILE A 7 -2.26 -6.37 -19.34
CA ILE A 7 -1.83 -4.99 -19.58
C ILE A 7 -3.03 -4.18 -20.12
N GLY A 8 -3.37 -3.08 -19.42
CA GLY A 8 -4.54 -2.23 -19.74
C GLY A 8 -5.77 -2.48 -18.85
N SER A 9 -5.76 -3.53 -18.02
CA SER A 9 -6.79 -3.75 -17.00
C SER A 9 -6.52 -2.97 -15.71
N VAL A 10 -7.57 -2.62 -14.96
CA VAL A 10 -7.45 -1.98 -13.65
C VAL A 10 -6.65 -2.91 -12.73
N HIS A 11 -5.62 -2.38 -12.06
CA HIS A 11 -4.77 -3.16 -11.16
C HIS A 11 -5.65 -3.86 -10.11
N PRO A 12 -5.40 -5.14 -9.74
CA PRO A 12 -6.22 -5.84 -8.75
C PRO A 12 -6.22 -5.16 -7.37
N LEU A 13 -5.18 -4.37 -7.08
CA LEU A 13 -5.09 -3.46 -5.90
C LEU A 13 -5.65 -2.05 -6.15
N ALA A 14 -6.37 -1.81 -7.25
CA ALA A 14 -6.93 -0.52 -7.64
C ALA A 14 -8.46 -0.54 -7.69
N ILE A 15 -9.09 -1.36 -6.84
CA ILE A 15 -10.53 -1.37 -6.65
C ILE A 15 -10.93 -0.02 -6.04
N SER A 16 -11.96 0.62 -6.61
CA SER A 16 -12.52 1.88 -6.12
C SER A 16 -14.04 1.87 -6.30
N VAL A 17 -14.80 2.27 -5.28
CA VAL A 17 -16.27 2.37 -5.34
C VAL A 17 -16.72 3.43 -6.34
N SER A 18 -15.95 4.51 -6.50
CA SER A 18 -16.11 5.48 -7.59
C SER A 18 -14.80 5.65 -8.36
N ALA A 19 -14.85 5.54 -9.68
CA ALA A 19 -13.66 5.59 -10.52
C ALA A 19 -13.21 7.03 -10.79
N ASN A 20 -12.50 7.66 -9.83
CA ASN A 20 -11.78 8.91 -10.12
C ASN A 20 -10.48 8.58 -10.87
N LEU A 21 -10.44 8.86 -12.17
CA LEU A 21 -9.26 8.65 -13.02
C LEU A 21 -7.99 9.32 -12.48
N LYS A 22 -8.10 10.46 -11.78
CA LYS A 22 -6.94 11.11 -11.15
C LYS A 22 -6.38 10.30 -9.99
N ASP A 23 -7.22 9.64 -9.21
CA ASP A 23 -6.78 8.84 -8.07
C ASP A 23 -6.28 7.47 -8.51
N ILE A 24 -6.94 6.86 -9.50
CA ILE A 24 -6.46 5.63 -10.16
C ILE A 24 -5.06 5.83 -10.75
N ARG A 25 -4.79 6.97 -11.40
CA ARG A 25 -3.47 7.30 -11.96
C ARG A 25 -2.37 7.49 -10.90
N LYS A 26 -2.74 7.80 -9.66
CA LYS A 26 -1.77 7.89 -8.55
C LYS A 26 -1.43 6.52 -7.98
N ILE A 27 -2.25 5.50 -8.18
CA ILE A 27 -2.02 4.14 -7.65
C ILE A 27 -0.72 3.55 -8.20
N PRO A 28 -0.41 3.58 -9.51
CA PRO A 28 0.89 3.15 -10.02
C PRO A 28 2.06 3.90 -9.39
N VAL A 29 1.92 5.21 -9.12
CA VAL A 29 2.97 6.00 -8.46
C VAL A 29 3.12 5.61 -6.99
N ARG A 30 2.02 5.39 -6.26
CA ARG A 30 2.04 4.93 -4.87
C ARG A 30 2.57 3.52 -4.74
N LEU A 31 2.14 2.63 -5.61
CA LEU A 31 2.72 1.30 -5.74
C LEU A 31 4.19 1.43 -6.09
N LYS A 32 4.60 2.31 -7.02
CA LYS A 32 6.01 2.56 -7.35
C LYS A 32 6.80 3.25 -6.22
N ILE A 33 6.16 3.91 -5.25
CA ILE A 33 6.81 4.44 -4.05
C ILE A 33 6.92 3.34 -2.99
N ALA A 34 5.83 2.61 -2.76
CA ALA A 34 5.76 1.45 -1.88
C ALA A 34 6.68 0.30 -2.33
N THR A 35 6.86 0.14 -3.64
CA THR A 35 7.73 -0.87 -4.27
C THR A 35 9.03 -0.26 -4.76
N GLY A 36 9.15 1.06 -4.85
CA GLY A 36 10.32 1.74 -5.44
C GLY A 36 10.49 1.43 -6.93
N ASN A 37 11.48 2.07 -7.58
CA ASN A 37 12.12 1.58 -8.81
C ASN A 37 12.79 0.19 -8.63
N TYR A 38 12.45 -0.57 -7.59
CA TYR A 38 13.10 -1.77 -7.16
C TYR A 38 12.09 -2.90 -7.21
N ILE A 39 12.28 -3.79 -8.18
CA ILE A 39 11.62 -5.07 -8.20
C ILE A 39 11.88 -5.73 -6.83
N LEU A 40 10.85 -5.83 -5.97
CA LEU A 40 10.90 -6.58 -4.70
C LEU A 40 11.53 -7.95 -4.97
N GLN A 41 12.27 -8.55 -4.03
CA GLN A 41 12.99 -9.81 -4.31
C GLN A 41 12.06 -10.89 -4.88
N ALA A 42 10.83 -10.98 -4.40
CA ALA A 42 9.82 -11.91 -4.92
C ALA A 42 9.52 -11.71 -6.42
N HIS A 43 9.45 -10.46 -6.89
CA HIS A 43 9.31 -10.19 -8.32
C HIS A 43 10.60 -10.47 -9.09
N LYS A 44 11.80 -10.25 -8.51
CA LYS A 44 13.05 -10.61 -9.20
C LYS A 44 13.13 -12.12 -9.38
N ALA A 45 12.79 -12.88 -8.35
CA ALA A 45 12.72 -14.33 -8.39
C ALA A 45 11.74 -14.84 -9.45
N SER A 46 10.59 -14.20 -9.62
CA SER A 46 9.60 -14.62 -10.62
C SER A 46 10.01 -14.34 -12.07
N PHE A 47 10.86 -13.33 -12.33
CA PHE A 47 11.28 -12.93 -13.68
C PHE A 47 12.70 -13.39 -14.06
N SER A 48 13.55 -13.70 -13.08
CA SER A 48 14.93 -14.12 -13.27
C SER A 48 15.01 -15.63 -13.53
N LYS A 49 15.71 -16.03 -14.61
CA LYS A 49 16.12 -17.44 -14.79
C LYS A 49 17.22 -17.88 -13.80
N ASN A 50 17.81 -16.94 -13.06
CA ASN A 50 18.77 -17.21 -11.99
C ASN A 50 18.04 -17.33 -10.63
N HIS A 51 18.50 -18.25 -9.77
CA HIS A 51 18.00 -18.46 -8.40
C HIS A 51 18.23 -17.26 -7.47
N THR A 52 17.51 -16.16 -7.68
CA THR A 52 17.38 -15.08 -6.68
C THR A 52 16.33 -15.48 -5.66
N SER A 53 16.71 -15.55 -4.38
CA SER A 53 15.77 -15.82 -3.28
C SER A 53 14.69 -14.74 -3.21
N SER A 54 13.43 -15.14 -3.03
CA SER A 54 12.29 -14.24 -2.76
C SER A 54 12.28 -13.69 -1.34
N THR A 55 13.12 -14.22 -0.44
CA THR A 55 13.15 -13.86 0.98
C THR A 55 13.53 -12.40 1.19
N CYS A 56 12.83 -11.73 2.10
CA CYS A 56 13.11 -10.37 2.53
C CYS A 56 14.51 -10.25 3.11
N LYS A 57 15.34 -9.40 2.51
CA LYS A 57 16.71 -9.15 2.94
C LYS A 57 16.82 -8.48 4.31
N LEU A 58 15.76 -7.81 4.77
CA LEU A 58 15.77 -7.12 6.06
C LEU A 58 15.59 -8.11 7.21
N CYS A 59 14.53 -8.93 7.15
CA CYS A 59 14.17 -9.83 8.26
C CYS A 59 14.69 -11.25 8.05
N SER A 60 14.94 -11.67 6.80
CA SER A 60 15.31 -13.04 6.42
C SER A 60 14.31 -14.13 6.86
N LYS A 61 13.06 -13.76 7.16
CA LYS A 61 12.03 -14.66 7.73
C LYS A 61 10.91 -15.05 6.75
N ALA A 62 10.60 -14.20 5.77
CA ALA A 62 9.48 -14.40 4.86
C ALA A 62 9.78 -13.80 3.48
N ASP A 63 8.97 -14.12 2.48
CA ASP A 63 9.07 -13.53 1.14
C ASP A 63 8.85 -12.01 1.16
N GLU A 64 9.64 -11.28 0.38
CA GLU A 64 9.53 -9.83 0.23
C GLU A 64 8.36 -9.48 -0.71
N THR A 65 7.13 -9.67 -0.24
CA THR A 65 5.91 -9.21 -0.93
C THR A 65 5.57 -7.76 -0.56
N VAL A 66 4.65 -7.13 -1.31
CA VAL A 66 4.15 -5.78 -0.98
C VAL A 66 3.51 -5.76 0.41
N GLU A 67 2.69 -6.77 0.69
CA GLU A 67 2.08 -6.95 2.00
C GLU A 67 3.12 -7.12 3.09
N HIS A 68 4.16 -7.93 2.87
CA HIS A 68 5.23 -8.09 3.84
C HIS A 68 5.94 -6.76 4.11
N PHE A 69 6.29 -6.02 3.06
CA PHE A 69 6.97 -4.74 3.18
C PHE A 69 6.12 -3.70 3.94
N ILE A 70 4.83 -3.57 3.60
CA ILE A 70 3.97 -2.55 4.18
C ILE A 70 3.48 -2.95 5.59
N LEU A 71 3.07 -4.20 5.78
CA LEU A 71 2.30 -4.63 6.95
C LEU A 71 3.04 -5.57 7.90
N LEU A 72 4.00 -6.38 7.43
CA LEU A 72 4.52 -7.51 8.24
C LEU A 72 6.00 -7.43 8.64
N CYS A 73 6.86 -6.74 7.90
CA CYS A 73 8.30 -6.76 8.13
C CYS A 73 8.70 -6.12 9.47
N GLU A 74 9.07 -6.93 10.46
CA GLU A 74 9.40 -6.46 11.84
C GLU A 74 10.52 -5.42 11.88
N LYS A 75 11.47 -5.45 10.93
CA LYS A 75 12.57 -4.48 10.85
C LYS A 75 12.10 -3.07 10.52
N LEU A 76 10.86 -2.92 10.09
CA LEU A 76 10.24 -1.64 9.77
C LEU A 76 9.23 -1.18 10.83
N ASP A 77 9.04 -1.93 11.92
CA ASP A 77 8.01 -1.62 12.94
C ASP A 77 8.16 -0.24 13.56
N GLU A 78 9.39 0.16 13.87
CA GLU A 78 9.69 1.47 14.44
C GLU A 78 9.19 2.62 13.55
N ALA A 79 9.28 2.47 12.22
CA ALA A 79 8.79 3.45 11.26
C ALA A 79 7.28 3.29 10.99
N ARG A 80 6.75 2.07 11.13
CA ARG A 80 5.37 1.70 10.78
C ARG A 80 4.37 2.06 11.85
N ILE A 81 4.57 1.54 13.07
CA ILE A 81 3.57 1.54 14.15
C ILE A 81 3.01 2.93 14.44
N PRO A 82 3.84 3.99 14.59
CA PRO A 82 3.32 5.31 14.95
C PRO A 82 2.35 5.91 13.92
N ILE A 83 2.59 5.65 12.63
CA ILE A 83 1.73 6.15 11.55
C ILE A 83 0.54 5.21 11.35
N MET A 84 0.75 3.90 11.46
CA MET A 84 -0.31 2.91 11.33
C MET A 84 -1.44 3.15 12.34
N SER A 85 -1.11 3.42 13.61
CA SER A 85 -2.12 3.75 14.61
C SER A 85 -2.95 4.99 14.24
N LYS A 86 -2.33 6.00 13.63
CA LYS A 86 -3.04 7.18 13.13
C LYS A 86 -3.94 6.85 11.94
N ILE A 87 -3.47 6.01 11.01
CA ILE A 87 -4.26 5.54 9.87
C ILE A 87 -5.48 4.77 10.36
N LEU A 88 -5.32 3.84 11.31
CA LEU A 88 -6.43 3.04 11.84
C LEU A 88 -7.46 3.92 12.58
N ASN A 89 -7.00 4.86 13.42
CA ASN A 89 -7.89 5.75 14.16
C ASN A 89 -8.67 6.68 13.23
N ASN A 90 -8.00 7.37 12.31
CA ASN A 90 -8.68 8.28 11.39
C ASN A 90 -9.49 7.52 10.34
N GLY A 91 -8.97 6.40 9.84
CA GLY A 91 -9.64 5.54 8.86
C GLY A 91 -10.94 4.98 9.42
N SER A 92 -10.96 4.47 10.64
CA SER A 92 -12.20 3.97 11.26
C SER A 92 -13.27 5.05 11.41
N LEU A 93 -12.90 6.27 11.84
CA LEU A 93 -13.82 7.39 11.97
C LEU A 93 -14.38 7.85 10.63
N ILE A 94 -13.54 7.95 9.61
CA ILE A 94 -13.96 8.38 8.26
C ILE A 94 -14.83 7.29 7.63
N LEU A 95 -14.38 6.03 7.67
CA LEU A 95 -15.08 4.90 7.06
C LEU A 95 -16.40 4.57 7.77
N ALA A 96 -16.55 4.85 9.06
CA ALA A 96 -17.84 4.72 9.75
C ALA A 96 -18.94 5.63 9.16
N LYS A 97 -18.57 6.72 8.48
CA LYS A 97 -19.51 7.60 7.77
C LYS A 97 -19.94 7.04 6.42
N VAL A 98 -19.27 5.98 5.95
CA VAL A 98 -19.48 5.39 4.64
C VAL A 98 -20.02 3.98 4.85
N THR A 99 -21.21 3.69 4.33
CA THR A 99 -21.75 2.33 4.43
C THR A 99 -20.92 1.40 3.55
N THR A 100 -19.97 0.68 4.14
CA THR A 100 -19.18 -0.34 3.43
C THR A 100 -19.90 -1.68 3.50
N SER A 101 -20.27 -2.25 2.35
CA SER A 101 -20.84 -3.60 2.24
C SER A 101 -19.82 -4.73 2.38
N PHE A 102 -18.53 -4.39 2.50
CA PHE A 102 -17.41 -5.32 2.52
C PHE A 102 -16.41 -4.97 3.62
N PRO A 103 -15.66 -5.95 4.14
CA PRO A 103 -14.60 -5.70 5.10
C PRO A 103 -13.52 -4.79 4.49
N VAL A 104 -12.99 -3.89 5.31
CA VAL A 104 -11.91 -2.98 4.94
C VAL A 104 -10.59 -3.76 4.91
N ASP A 105 -9.97 -3.80 3.73
CA ASP A 105 -8.63 -4.32 3.53
C ASP A 105 -7.63 -3.19 3.83
N LEU A 106 -6.77 -3.41 4.82
CA LEU A 106 -5.80 -2.41 5.28
C LEU A 106 -4.73 -2.10 4.22
N LEU A 107 -4.28 -3.11 3.47
CA LEU A 107 -3.33 -2.93 2.39
C LEU A 107 -3.94 -2.06 1.30
N GLN A 108 -5.20 -2.33 0.95
CA GLN A 108 -5.97 -1.56 -0.02
C GLN A 108 -6.21 -0.13 0.46
N LEU A 109 -6.53 0.07 1.74
CA LEU A 109 -6.70 1.39 2.34
C LEU A 109 -5.42 2.23 2.24
N ILE A 110 -4.26 1.64 2.50
CA ILE A 110 -2.97 2.35 2.46
C ILE A 110 -2.58 2.70 1.01
N ILE A 111 -2.77 1.79 0.08
CA ILE A 111 -2.41 1.99 -1.34
C ILE A 111 -3.38 2.96 -2.01
N ASN A 112 -4.68 2.82 -1.72
CA ASN A 112 -5.74 3.64 -2.27
C ASN A 112 -6.75 4.05 -1.19
N PRO A 113 -6.49 5.12 -0.41
CA PRO A 113 -7.40 5.58 0.65
C PRO A 113 -8.82 5.93 0.18
N PHE A 114 -8.98 6.24 -1.11
CA PHE A 114 -10.27 6.59 -1.71
C PHE A 114 -11.08 5.38 -2.16
N CYS A 115 -10.53 4.16 -2.04
CA CYS A 115 -11.17 2.96 -2.60
C CYS A 115 -12.56 2.70 -2.05
N TYR A 116 -12.84 3.09 -0.81
CA TYR A 116 -14.12 2.88 -0.13
C TYR A 116 -15.06 4.09 -0.19
N ILE A 117 -14.68 5.16 -0.91
CA ILE A 117 -15.38 6.44 -0.85
C ILE A 117 -15.94 6.80 -2.21
N ASP A 118 -17.26 6.95 -2.25
CA ASP A 118 -17.93 7.58 -3.38
C ASP A 118 -18.10 9.08 -3.11
N ILE A 119 -17.38 9.89 -3.89
CA ILE A 119 -17.43 11.35 -3.77
C ILE A 119 -18.84 11.92 -4.00
N ASN A 120 -19.66 11.25 -4.82
CA ASN A 120 -21.02 11.69 -5.12
C ASN A 120 -21.98 11.39 -3.97
N VAL A 121 -21.62 10.45 -3.09
CA VAL A 121 -22.45 10.04 -1.95
C VAL A 121 -21.98 10.71 -0.67
N ASN A 122 -20.67 10.80 -0.43
CA ASN A 122 -20.14 11.33 0.82
C ASN A 122 -18.93 12.25 0.59
N ARG A 123 -19.23 13.49 0.20
CA ARG A 123 -18.23 14.54 -0.04
C ARG A 123 -17.40 14.85 1.20
N THR A 124 -18.00 14.86 2.40
CA THR A 124 -17.27 15.10 3.65
C THR A 124 -16.23 14.01 3.90
N ALA A 125 -16.59 12.73 3.76
CA ALA A 125 -15.64 11.63 3.90
C ALA A 125 -14.52 11.69 2.85
N PHE A 126 -14.83 12.15 1.63
CA PHE A 126 -13.83 12.38 0.59
C PHE A 126 -12.83 13.49 0.98
N GLU A 127 -13.33 14.63 1.47
CA GLU A 127 -12.49 15.76 1.91
C GLU A 127 -11.61 15.37 3.11
N GLU A 128 -12.16 14.66 4.10
CA GLU A 128 -11.41 14.14 5.24
C GLU A 128 -10.34 13.13 4.80
N THR A 129 -10.67 12.24 3.87
CA THR A 129 -9.70 11.30 3.30
C THR A 129 -8.58 12.03 2.58
N SER A 130 -8.90 13.05 1.80
CA SER A 130 -7.90 13.86 1.09
C SER A 130 -6.99 14.63 2.05
N ASN A 131 -7.53 15.16 3.14
CA ASN A 131 -6.80 16.06 4.04
C ASN A 131 -6.09 15.33 5.20
N ILE A 132 -6.54 14.13 5.55
CA ILE A 132 -6.07 13.40 6.73
C ILE A 132 -5.48 12.05 6.33
N LEU A 133 -6.30 11.18 5.74
CA LEU A 133 -5.93 9.78 5.54
C LEU A 133 -4.88 9.61 4.43
N GLU A 134 -5.02 10.35 3.33
CA GLU A 134 -4.09 10.31 2.21
C GLU A 134 -2.68 10.78 2.58
N PRO A 135 -2.50 11.92 3.29
CA PRO A 135 -1.20 12.33 3.79
C PRO A 135 -0.55 11.28 4.71
N LEU A 136 -1.32 10.67 5.60
CA LEU A 136 -0.81 9.63 6.51
C LEU A 136 -0.35 8.39 5.76
N CYS A 137 -1.14 7.91 4.79
CA CYS A 137 -0.78 6.75 3.98
C CYS A 137 0.48 7.02 3.15
N ARG A 138 0.59 8.22 2.56
CA ARG A 138 1.80 8.64 1.84
C ARG A 138 3.02 8.72 2.78
N GLN A 139 2.84 9.28 3.97
CA GLN A 139 3.89 9.39 4.97
C GLN A 139 4.39 8.00 5.41
N LEU A 140 3.48 7.05 5.63
CA LEU A 140 3.83 5.67 5.94
C LEU A 140 4.74 5.08 4.86
N LEU A 141 4.30 5.12 3.60
CA LEU A 141 5.06 4.54 2.48
C LEU A 141 6.44 5.18 2.34
N TYR A 142 6.53 6.51 2.50
CA TYR A 142 7.80 7.23 2.46
C TYR A 142 8.74 6.82 3.61
N ASN A 143 8.22 6.72 4.84
CA ASN A 143 9.02 6.33 6.00
C ASN A 143 9.52 4.89 5.90
N LEU A 144 8.68 3.96 5.46
CA LEU A 144 9.06 2.57 5.23
C LEU A 144 10.16 2.48 4.16
N HIS A 145 10.02 3.25 3.08
CA HIS A 145 11.00 3.32 2.01
C HIS A 145 12.36 3.78 2.52
N ASN A 146 12.40 4.91 3.22
CA ASN A 146 13.63 5.47 3.77
C ASN A 146 14.29 4.53 4.79
N LYS A 147 13.50 3.94 5.70
CA LYS A 147 14.02 2.99 6.70
C LYS A 147 14.61 1.76 6.03
N ARG A 148 13.94 1.19 5.03
CA ARG A 148 14.46 0.06 4.24
C ARG A 148 15.77 0.42 3.55
N TYR A 149 15.84 1.58 2.91
CA TYR A 149 17.06 2.02 2.23
C TYR A 149 18.22 2.17 3.21
N ALA A 150 17.98 2.80 4.37
CA ALA A 150 18.97 2.92 5.42
C ALA A 150 19.45 1.55 5.91
N LEU A 151 18.55 0.60 6.17
CA LEU A 151 18.91 -0.74 6.64
C LEU A 151 19.70 -1.56 5.61
N LEU A 152 19.34 -1.46 4.33
CA LEU A 152 20.04 -2.17 3.26
C LEU A 152 21.44 -1.60 2.97
N ALA A 153 21.72 -0.35 3.34
CA ALA A 153 23.07 0.20 3.20
C ALA A 153 24.10 -0.49 4.12
N TYR A 154 23.63 -1.26 5.11
CA TYR A 154 24.46 -1.98 6.07
C TYR A 154 24.40 -3.51 5.90
N ILE A 155 23.83 -4.01 4.80
CA ILE A 155 23.70 -5.45 4.45
C ILE A 155 24.44 -5.71 3.14
#